data_AF-L9ZDY2-F1
#
_entry.id   AF-L9ZDY2-F1
#
_cell.length_a   1.000
_cell.length_b   1.000
_cell.length_c   1.000
_cell.angle_alpha   90.00
_cell.angle_beta   90.00
_cell.angle_gamma   90.00
#
_symmetry.space_group_name_H-M   'P 1'
#
loop_
_entity.id
_entity.type
_entity.pdbx_description
1 polymer ?
#
loop_
_entity_poly.entity_id
_entity_poly.type
_entity_poly.pdbx_seq_one_letter_code
_entity_poly.pdbx_strand_id
1 'polypeptide(L)' 'MTETADCNPEPGEQDPEERDDAHLDDLEEGAGCTEIWEHLAEQRDE' A
#
# COMPACT_ATOMS: atom_id res chain seq x y z
N MET A 1 1.18 -26.11 12.15
CA MET A 1 1.06 -24.68 12.51
C MET A 1 1.43 -23.95 11.25
N THR A 2 0.47 -23.28 10.61
CA THR A 2 0.67 -22.69 9.29
C THR A 2 1.67 -21.57 9.41
N GLU A 3 2.82 -21.78 8.77
CA GLU A 3 3.88 -20.82 8.52
C GLU A 3 3.27 -19.74 7.61
N THR A 4 2.64 -18.74 8.23
CA THR A 4 2.27 -17.52 7.53
C THR A 4 3.58 -16.83 7.23
N ALA A 5 4.02 -16.99 5.97
CA ALA A 5 5.06 -16.19 5.39
C ALA A 5 4.84 -14.74 5.81
N ASP A 6 5.87 -14.19 6.42
CA ASP A 6 6.05 -12.78 6.74
C ASP A 6 5.56 -11.93 5.57
N CYS A 7 4.36 -11.34 5.71
CA CYS A 7 3.74 -10.51 4.67
C CYS A 7 4.35 -9.11 4.58
N ASN A 8 5.52 -8.90 5.16
CA ASN A 8 6.23 -7.64 5.09
C ASN A 8 7.50 -7.86 4.25
N PRO A 9 7.45 -7.68 2.92
CA PRO A 9 8.69 -7.64 2.15
C PRO A 9 9.57 -6.58 2.81
N GLU A 10 10.79 -6.95 3.23
CA GLU A 10 11.72 -5.96 3.75
C GLU A 10 11.78 -4.83 2.72
N PRO A 11 11.60 -3.56 3.12
CA PRO A 11 11.76 -2.44 2.21
C PRO A 11 13.24 -2.41 1.84
N GLY A 12 13.60 -3.15 0.79
CA GLY A 12 14.91 -3.05 0.17
C GLY A 12 15.10 -1.62 -0.31
N GLU A 13 16.35 -1.23 -0.59
CA GLU A 13 16.73 0.06 -1.17
C GLU A 13 16.16 0.29 -2.61
N GLN A 14 14.86 0.08 -2.79
CA GLN A 14 14.12 0.43 -3.99
C GLN A 14 13.79 1.92 -3.93
N ASP A 15 13.77 2.55 -5.10
CA ASP A 15 13.37 3.93 -5.20
C ASP A 15 11.92 4.09 -4.66
N PRO A 16 11.65 5.08 -3.81
CA PRO A 16 10.32 5.26 -3.23
C PRO A 16 9.23 5.48 -4.28
N GLU A 17 9.58 5.94 -5.48
CA GLU A 17 8.64 6.07 -6.60
C GLU A 17 8.45 4.77 -7.40
N GLU A 18 9.39 3.82 -7.30
CA GLU A 18 9.33 2.52 -8.00
C GLU A 18 8.73 1.40 -7.14
N ARG A 19 8.40 1.70 -5.87
CA ARG A 19 7.81 0.76 -4.94
C ARG A 19 6.35 0.46 -5.31
N ASP A 20 5.95 -0.81 -5.24
CA ASP A 20 4.58 -1.22 -5.55
C ASP A 20 3.51 -0.46 -4.73
N ASP A 21 3.81 -0.10 -3.48
CA ASP A 21 2.93 0.67 -2.59
C ASP A 21 3.15 2.20 -2.62
N ALA A 22 3.94 2.74 -3.55
CA ALA A 22 4.16 4.19 -3.67
C ALA A 22 2.85 5.01 -3.80
N HIS A 23 1.85 4.43 -4.47
CA HIS A 23 0.52 5.02 -4.65
C HIS A 23 -0.33 5.08 -3.35
N LEU A 24 0.14 4.44 -2.28
CA LEU A 24 -0.49 4.45 -0.95
C LEU A 24 0.17 5.47 -0.01
N ASP A 25 1.26 6.14 -0.42
CA ASP A 25 2.00 7.08 0.42
C ASP A 25 1.21 8.36 0.75
N ASP A 26 0.21 8.69 -0.07
CA ASP A 26 -0.71 9.83 0.16
C ASP A 26 -1.77 9.53 1.25
N LEU A 27 -1.86 8.29 1.72
CA LEU A 27 -2.83 7.86 2.73
C LEU A 27 -2.28 8.02 4.15
N GLU A 28 -3.18 8.34 5.09
CA GLU A 28 -2.82 8.44 6.51
C GLU A 28 -2.45 7.05 7.07
N GLU A 29 -1.39 7.01 7.90
CA GLU A 29 -1.01 5.79 8.62
C GLU A 29 -2.17 5.28 9.49
N GLY A 30 -2.68 4.10 9.15
CA GLY A 30 -3.84 3.50 9.84
C GLY A 30 -5.17 3.66 9.11
N ALA A 31 -5.19 4.19 7.88
CA ALA A 31 -6.35 4.14 7.01
C ALA A 31 -6.93 2.72 6.91
N GLY A 32 -8.24 2.60 7.10
CA GLY A 32 -8.95 1.34 7.01
C GLY A 32 -9.14 0.87 5.57
N CYS A 33 -9.53 -0.40 5.42
CA CYS A 33 -9.75 -0.99 4.10
C CYS A 33 -10.69 -0.16 3.22
N THR A 34 -11.79 0.35 3.79
CA THR A 34 -12.77 1.16 3.04
C THR A 34 -12.17 2.47 2.54
N GLU A 35 -11.43 3.17 3.40
CA GLU A 35 -10.83 4.47 3.08
C GLU A 35 -9.79 4.34 1.96
N ILE A 36 -8.97 3.28 1.99
CA ILE A 36 -8.03 2.94 0.91
C ILE A 36 -8.78 2.75 -0.42
N TRP A 37 -9.89 1.99 -0.42
CA TRP A 37 -10.66 1.73 -1.65
C TRP A 37 -11.31 2.99 -2.21
N GLU A 38 -11.84 3.87 -1.38
CA GLU A 38 -12.43 5.14 -1.81
C GLU A 38 -11.38 6.01 -2.51
N HIS A 39 -10.22 6.19 -1.89
CA HIS A 39 -9.11 6.97 -2.47
C HIS A 39 -8.62 6.39 -3.81
N LEU A 40 -8.50 5.06 -3.93
CA LEU A 40 -8.11 4.39 -5.18
C LEU A 40 -9.21 4.37 -6.25
N ALA A 41 -10.47 4.58 -5.87
CA ALA A 41 -11.56 4.69 -6.81
C ALA A 41 -11.61 6.10 -7.42
N GLU A 42 -11.39 7.14 -6.62
CA GLU A 42 -11.31 8.53 -7.09
C GLU A 42 -10.20 8.70 -8.13
N GLN A 43 -8.98 8.21 -7.86
CA GLN A 43 -7.84 8.28 -8.79
C GLN A 43 -8.05 7.49 -10.09
N ARG A 44 -8.97 6.52 -10.12
CA ARG A 44 -9.26 5.72 -11.32
C ARG A 44 -10.26 6.38 -12.28
N ASP A 45 -11.13 7.23 -11.75
CA ASP A 45 -12.17 7.92 -12.54
C ASP A 45 -11.63 9.21 -13.18
N GLU A 46 -10.48 9.70 -12.71
CA GLU A 46 -9.71 10.83 -13.25
C GLU A 46 -8.79 10.44 -14.43
#